data_AF-A0A8T4NJ89-F1
#
_entry.id   AF-A0A8T4NJ89-F1
#
_cell.length_a   1.000
_cell.length_b   1.000
_cell.length_c   1.000
_cell.angle_alpha   90.00
_cell.angle_beta   90.00
_cell.angle_gamma   90.00
#
_symmetry.space_group_name_H-M   'P 1'
#
loop_
_entity.id
_entity.type
_entity.pdbx_description
1 polymer ?
#
loop_
_entity_poly.entity_id
_entity_poly.type
_entity_poly.pdbx_seq_one_letter_code
_entity_poly.pdbx_strand_id
1 'polypeptide(L)'
;MKIYVDASCQVTQCYKRRNEKLFPGTVVGFVNETKTIKNSVFIPREGIKKIIDSDIQIKNRECKVHCSLIFFCIEPFLKQIKEMIICPDFPKAMLSRELFNLFPNLKNIKIIFGKDGSRRSPADNYVNHIHKHPKEANTIVNPKQILEKIGKGLHKGKIS
;
A
#
# COMPACT_ATOMS: atom_id res chain seq x y z
N MET A 1 10.16 -12.68 8.06
CA MET A 1 9.69 -13.18 6.77
C MET A 1 10.03 -12.19 5.68
N LYS A 2 10.22 -12.68 4.45
CA LYS A 2 10.36 -11.87 3.24
C LYS A 2 9.03 -11.85 2.50
N ILE A 3 8.58 -10.66 2.10
CA ILE A 3 7.31 -10.46 1.38
C ILE A 3 7.51 -9.74 0.06
N TYR A 4 6.62 -10.03 -0.89
CA TYR A 4 6.50 -9.36 -2.18
C TYR A 4 5.21 -8.58 -2.17
N VAL A 5 5.31 -7.25 -2.25
CA VAL A 5 4.17 -6.33 -2.18
C VAL A 5 3.88 -5.82 -3.58
N ASP A 6 2.61 -5.93 -3.96
CA ASP A 6 2.09 -5.43 -5.23
C ASP A 6 0.84 -4.59 -5.03
N ALA A 7 0.59 -3.69 -5.97
CA ALA A 7 -0.61 -2.89 -6.03
C ALA A 7 -1.28 -3.10 -7.38
N SER A 8 -2.61 -3.04 -7.41
CA SER A 8 -3.29 -2.86 -8.69
C SER A 8 -2.78 -1.53 -9.28
N CYS A 9 -2.22 -1.59 -10.49
CA CYS A 9 -1.58 -0.53 -11.30
C CYS A 9 -2.41 0.75 -11.56
N GLN A 10 -3.50 0.94 -10.84
CA GLN A 10 -4.49 1.98 -11.02
C GLN A 10 -4.31 3.17 -10.08
N VAL A 11 -3.47 3.11 -9.05
CA VAL A 11 -3.20 4.31 -8.21
C VAL A 11 -2.72 5.46 -9.09
N THR A 12 -1.74 5.22 -9.96
CA THR A 12 -1.23 6.17 -10.95
C THR A 12 -2.26 6.52 -12.04
N GLN A 13 -3.12 5.60 -12.46
CA GLN A 13 -4.12 5.82 -13.53
C GLN A 13 -5.38 6.54 -13.06
N CYS A 14 -5.76 6.43 -11.78
CA CYS A 14 -6.82 7.23 -11.15
C CYS A 14 -6.55 8.74 -11.27
N TYR A 15 -5.29 9.15 -11.49
CA TYR A 15 -4.90 10.55 -11.69
C TYR A 15 -4.86 10.98 -13.16
N LYS A 16 -4.57 10.07 -14.10
CA LYS A 16 -4.25 10.43 -15.49
C LYS A 16 -5.47 10.66 -16.40
N ARG A 17 -6.67 10.22 -16.03
CA ARG A 17 -7.87 10.41 -16.84
C ARG A 17 -8.92 11.21 -16.07
N ARG A 18 -9.00 12.51 -16.37
CA ARG A 18 -10.00 13.45 -15.83
C ARG A 18 -11.46 13.13 -16.21
N ASN A 19 -11.70 12.13 -17.07
CA ASN A 19 -13.04 11.71 -17.48
C ASN A 19 -13.49 10.45 -16.71
N GLU A 20 -14.22 10.71 -15.64
CA GLU A 20 -15.41 10.01 -15.15
C GLU A 20 -15.78 8.68 -15.84
N LYS A 21 -15.23 7.57 -15.34
CA LYS A 21 -15.89 6.24 -15.22
C LYS A 21 -15.02 5.20 -14.50
N LEU A 22 -14.05 5.64 -13.70
CA LEU A 22 -12.86 4.85 -13.42
C LEU A 22 -12.82 4.35 -11.97
N PHE A 23 -13.14 3.07 -11.86
CA PHE A 23 -12.81 2.07 -10.83
C PHE A 23 -13.41 2.20 -9.41
N PRO A 24 -13.88 1.08 -8.82
CA PRO A 24 -14.56 1.06 -7.51
C PRO A 24 -13.62 1.30 -6.32
N GLY A 25 -12.30 1.17 -6.51
CA GLY A 25 -11.29 1.34 -5.46
C GLY A 25 -9.92 0.78 -5.88
N THR A 26 -9.00 0.71 -4.92
CA THR A 26 -7.62 0.23 -5.14
C THR A 26 -7.33 -0.97 -4.26
N VAL A 27 -6.56 -1.94 -4.77
CA VAL A 27 -6.04 -3.08 -4.00
C VAL A 27 -4.53 -2.97 -3.84
N VAL A 28 -4.06 -3.28 -2.63
CA VAL A 28 -2.66 -3.66 -2.39
C VAL A 28 -2.67 -5.02 -1.72
N GLY A 29 -1.71 -5.87 -2.08
CA GLY A 29 -1.55 -7.16 -1.44
C GLY A 29 -0.10 -7.56 -1.37
N PHE A 30 0.17 -8.54 -0.52
CA PHE A 30 1.46 -9.18 -0.47
C PHE A 30 1.31 -10.69 -0.40
N VAL A 31 2.36 -11.36 -0.86
CA VAL A 31 2.59 -12.78 -0.58
C VAL A 31 3.97 -12.94 0.05
N ASN A 32 4.13 -13.86 0.99
CA ASN A 32 5.46 -14.22 1.47
C ASN A 32 6.21 -15.06 0.42
N GLU A 33 7.51 -15.24 0.63
CA GLU A 33 8.39 -16.00 -0.29
C GLU A 33 7.94 -17.44 -0.54
N THR A 34 7.31 -18.08 0.45
CA THR A 34 6.76 -19.43 0.32
C THR A 34 5.34 -19.47 -0.25
N LYS A 35 4.72 -18.32 -0.53
CA LYS A 35 3.32 -18.15 -0.99
C LYS A 35 2.24 -18.72 -0.06
N THR A 36 2.59 -18.99 1.19
CA THR A 36 1.70 -19.53 2.24
C THR A 36 0.92 -18.44 2.94
N ILE A 37 1.55 -17.29 3.18
CA ILE A 37 0.90 -16.11 3.77
C ILE A 37 0.58 -15.17 2.62
N LYS A 38 -0.69 -14.82 2.51
CA LYS A 38 -1.20 -13.82 1.56
C LYS A 38 -2.05 -12.84 2.35
N ASN A 39 -1.86 -11.55 2.11
CA ASN A 39 -2.73 -10.52 2.69
C ASN A 39 -3.08 -9.49 1.63
N SER A 40 -4.30 -8.97 1.67
CA SER A 40 -4.77 -7.95 0.75
C SER A 40 -5.65 -6.92 1.48
N VAL A 41 -5.52 -5.69 1.02
CA VAL A 41 -6.35 -4.56 1.43
C VAL A 41 -7.01 -3.98 0.20
N PHE A 42 -8.32 -3.86 0.25
CA PHE A 42 -9.10 -3.06 -0.69
C PHE A 42 -9.54 -1.76 -0.02
N ILE A 43 -9.31 -0.63 -0.69
CA ILE A 43 -9.82 0.66 -0.27
C ILE A 43 -10.79 1.16 -1.34
N PRO A 44 -12.08 1.32 -1.02
CA PRO A 44 -13.05 1.94 -1.90
C PRO A 44 -12.63 3.37 -2.30
N ARG A 45 -13.11 3.86 -3.44
CA ARG A 45 -12.78 5.20 -3.95
C ARG A 45 -12.94 6.32 -2.92
N GLU A 46 -14.03 6.32 -2.15
CA GLU A 46 -14.28 7.32 -1.10
C GLU A 46 -13.17 7.32 -0.03
N GLY A 47 -12.63 6.14 0.25
CA GLY A 47 -11.52 5.99 1.16
C GLY A 47 -10.22 6.56 0.60
N ILE A 48 -9.93 6.34 -0.68
CA ILE A 48 -8.78 6.95 -1.36
C ILE A 48 -8.86 8.48 -1.31
N LYS A 49 -10.05 9.05 -1.53
CA LYS A 49 -10.28 10.49 -1.39
C LYS A 49 -9.96 10.99 0.03
N LYS A 50 -10.41 10.27 1.06
CA LYS A 50 -10.08 10.59 2.46
C LYS A 50 -8.58 10.51 2.76
N ILE A 51 -7.85 9.55 2.17
CA ILE A 51 -6.38 9.52 2.28
C ILE A 51 -5.84 10.82 1.70
N ILE A 52 -6.17 11.15 0.44
CA ILE A 52 -5.67 12.36 -0.24
C ILE A 52 -5.92 13.62 0.58
N ASP A 53 -7.14 13.79 1.10
CA ASP A 53 -7.60 14.98 1.83
C ASP A 53 -7.10 15.04 3.29
N SER A 54 -6.47 13.99 3.81
CA SER A 54 -5.96 13.96 5.21
C SER A 54 -4.78 14.90 5.45
N ASP A 55 -4.45 15.20 6.71
CA ASP A 55 -3.33 16.08 7.06
C ASP A 55 -1.94 15.39 7.05
N ILE A 56 -1.80 14.22 6.42
CA ILE A 56 -0.50 13.57 6.27
C ILE A 56 0.47 14.48 5.50
N GLN A 57 1.66 14.70 6.06
CA GLN A 57 2.72 15.60 5.56
C GLN A 57 3.42 15.15 4.25
N ILE A 58 2.81 14.27 3.46
CA ILE A 58 3.29 13.93 2.11
C ILE A 58 2.57 14.83 1.10
N LYS A 59 3.30 15.78 0.51
CA LYS A 59 2.77 16.69 -0.51
C LYS A 59 2.31 15.96 -1.78
N ASN A 60 3.00 14.88 -2.16
CA ASN A 60 2.65 14.09 -3.34
C ASN A 60 1.49 13.13 -3.03
N ARG A 61 0.31 13.44 -3.60
CA ARG A 61 -0.93 12.68 -3.38
C ARG A 61 -0.81 11.18 -3.74
N GLU A 62 -0.12 10.88 -4.84
CA GLU A 62 0.07 9.50 -5.31
C GLU A 62 0.94 8.71 -4.33
N CYS A 63 2.08 9.29 -3.94
CA CYS A 63 2.97 8.72 -2.94
C CYS A 63 2.25 8.50 -1.61
N LYS A 64 1.41 9.46 -1.19
CA LYS A 64 0.61 9.39 0.03
C LYS A 64 -0.38 8.23 0.02
N VAL A 65 -1.09 8.03 -1.10
CA VAL A 65 -2.01 6.91 -1.28
C VAL A 65 -1.26 5.58 -1.22
N HIS A 66 -0.16 5.46 -1.97
CA HIS A 66 0.64 4.24 -2.00
C HIS A 66 1.22 3.87 -0.63
N CYS A 67 1.81 4.83 0.09
CA CYS A 67 2.38 4.58 1.41
C CYS A 67 1.31 4.12 2.41
N SER A 68 0.13 4.75 2.37
CA SER A 68 -1.00 4.39 3.24
C SER A 68 -1.50 2.97 2.95
N LEU A 69 -1.66 2.62 1.67
CA LEU A 69 -2.09 1.29 1.25
C LEU A 69 -1.11 0.20 1.69
N ILE A 70 0.19 0.41 1.46
CA ILE A 70 1.23 -0.53 1.89
C ILE A 70 1.17 -0.72 3.39
N PHE A 71 1.12 0.36 4.17
CA PHE A 71 1.05 0.28 5.63
C PHE A 71 -0.16 -0.49 6.11
N PHE A 72 -1.37 -0.18 5.61
CA PHE A 72 -2.58 -0.90 6.01
C PHE A 72 -2.49 -2.39 5.69
N CYS A 73 -1.83 -2.74 4.59
CA CYS A 73 -1.64 -4.12 4.17
C CYS A 73 -0.65 -4.87 5.07
N ILE A 74 0.42 -4.23 5.53
CA ILE A 74 1.46 -4.89 6.33
C ILE A 74 1.29 -4.73 7.84
N GLU A 75 0.45 -3.79 8.31
CA GLU A 75 0.24 -3.46 9.73
C GLU A 75 0.10 -4.71 10.64
N PRO A 76 -0.73 -5.72 10.29
CA PRO A 76 -0.90 -6.90 11.14
C PRO A 76 0.35 -7.78 11.25
N PHE A 77 1.29 -7.65 10.31
CA PHE A 77 2.46 -8.52 10.16
C PHE A 77 3.79 -7.81 10.43
N LEU A 78 3.77 -6.53 10.83
CA LEU A 78 4.96 -5.68 10.97
C LEU A 78 6.10 -6.35 11.76
N LYS A 79 5.79 -6.96 12.91
CA LYS A 79 6.79 -7.61 13.78
C LYS A 79 7.46 -8.83 13.13
N GLN A 80 6.82 -9.43 12.14
CA GLN A 80 7.28 -10.65 11.49
C GLN A 80 8.06 -10.36 10.21
N ILE A 81 7.83 -9.22 9.56
CA ILE A 81 8.46 -8.88 8.28
C ILE A 81 9.91 -8.42 8.54
N LYS A 82 10.85 -9.02 7.79
CA LYS A 82 12.28 -8.68 7.82
C LYS A 82 12.74 -8.01 6.53
N GLU A 83 12.16 -8.43 5.41
CA GLU A 83 12.45 -7.89 4.09
C GLU A 83 11.14 -7.71 3.30
N MET A 84 11.03 -6.59 2.60
CA MET A 84 9.89 -6.24 1.76
C MET A 84 10.39 -5.85 0.37
N ILE A 85 9.93 -6.58 -0.65
CA ILE A 85 10.19 -6.27 -2.05
C ILE A 85 8.94 -5.57 -2.61
N ILE A 86 9.06 -4.28 -2.91
CA ILE A 86 7.99 -3.48 -3.50
C ILE A 86 8.18 -3.43 -5.02
N CYS A 87 7.15 -3.79 -5.77
CA CYS A 87 7.21 -3.86 -7.23
C CYS A 87 7.16 -2.48 -7.92
N PRO A 88 7.59 -2.38 -9.20
CA PRO A 88 8.00 -1.12 -9.81
C PRO A 88 6.87 -0.15 -10.23
N ASP A 89 5.60 -0.50 -10.03
CA ASP A 89 4.45 0.37 -10.35
C ASP A 89 4.34 1.63 -9.46
N PHE A 90 5.31 1.83 -8.55
CA PHE A 90 5.40 2.92 -7.61
C PHE A 90 6.60 3.83 -7.95
N PRO A 91 6.50 5.17 -7.83
CA PRO A 91 7.64 6.07 -7.96
C PRO A 91 8.72 5.79 -6.90
N LYS A 92 9.75 5.01 -7.27
CA LYS A 92 10.73 4.40 -6.35
C LYS A 92 11.39 5.38 -5.37
N ALA A 93 11.91 6.49 -5.88
CA ALA A 93 12.72 7.42 -5.10
C ALA A 93 11.90 8.20 -4.05
N MET A 94 10.64 8.52 -4.35
CA MET A 94 9.76 9.21 -3.41
C MET A 94 9.14 8.23 -2.41
N LEU A 95 8.78 7.03 -2.84
CA LEU A 95 8.12 6.06 -1.97
C LEU A 95 9.01 5.64 -0.79
N SER A 96 10.29 5.36 -1.03
CA SER A 96 11.20 4.87 0.02
C SER A 96 11.35 5.87 1.18
N ARG A 97 11.59 7.14 0.86
CA ARG A 97 11.77 8.21 1.85
C ARG A 97 10.50 8.44 2.66
N GLU A 98 9.37 8.57 1.98
CA GLU A 98 8.11 8.92 2.65
C GLU A 98 7.53 7.75 3.46
N LEU A 99 7.77 6.50 3.06
CA LEU A 99 7.33 5.33 3.83
C LEU A 99 7.97 5.26 5.22
N PHE A 100 9.28 5.56 5.32
CA PHE A 100 9.98 5.62 6.62
C PHE A 100 9.57 6.84 7.44
N ASN A 101 9.30 7.98 6.79
CA ASN A 101 8.83 9.18 7.48
C ASN A 101 7.46 8.95 8.13
N LEU A 102 6.54 8.28 7.44
CA LEU A 102 5.21 8.00 7.97
C LEU A 102 5.19 6.88 9.00
N PHE A 103 6.06 5.89 8.84
CA PHE A 103 6.05 4.69 9.67
C PHE A 103 7.47 4.38 10.15
N PRO A 104 7.98 5.08 11.18
CA PRO A 104 9.33 4.88 11.70
C PRO A 104 9.62 3.43 12.12
N ASN A 105 8.58 2.68 12.51
CA ASN A 105 8.66 1.26 12.85
C ASN A 105 9.11 0.36 11.67
N LEU A 106 9.04 0.87 10.43
CA LEU A 106 9.52 0.17 9.25
C LEU A 106 11.05 0.24 9.10
N LYS A 107 11.77 1.08 9.85
CA LYS A 107 13.24 1.19 9.77
C LYS A 107 13.98 -0.14 10.00
N ASN A 108 13.34 -1.08 10.70
CA ASN A 108 13.88 -2.43 10.95
C ASN A 108 13.62 -3.41 9.78
N ILE A 109 12.87 -3.00 8.77
CA ILE A 109 12.54 -3.81 7.59
C ILE A 109 13.43 -3.36 6.44
N LYS A 110 14.14 -4.31 5.83
CA LYS A 110 14.89 -4.07 4.61
C LYS A 110 13.91 -3.91 3.44
N ILE A 111 13.88 -2.73 2.82
CA ILE A 111 13.01 -2.45 1.67
C ILE A 111 13.84 -2.48 0.40
N ILE A 112 13.41 -3.29 -0.56
CA ILE A 112 14.02 -3.42 -1.89
C ILE A 112 12.97 -3.07 -2.93
N PHE A 113 13.33 -2.27 -3.92
CA PHE A 113 12.46 -1.98 -5.06
C PHE A 113 12.80 -2.92 -6.21
N GLY A 114 11.77 -3.54 -6.80
CA GLY A 114 11.92 -4.36 -8.00
C GLY A 114 12.51 -3.54 -9.17
N LYS A 115 13.21 -4.21 -10.09
CA LYS A 115 13.72 -3.55 -11.32
C LYS A 115 12.55 -3.18 -12.23
N ASP A 116 12.61 -2.01 -12.87
CA ASP A 116 11.60 -1.60 -13.85
C ASP A 116 11.55 -2.63 -14.99
N GLY A 117 10.35 -3.03 -15.42
CA GLY A 117 10.17 -4.03 -16.46
C GLY A 117 10.47 -5.49 -16.06
N SER A 118 10.80 -5.77 -14.79
CA SER A 118 10.95 -7.15 -14.31
C SER A 118 9.59 -7.87 -14.23
N ARG A 119 9.60 -9.18 -14.55
CA ARG A 119 8.42 -10.07 -14.52
C ARG A 119 7.60 -9.85 -13.25
N ARG A 120 6.27 -9.79 -13.45
CA ARG A 120 5.19 -9.74 -12.45
C ARG A 120 5.59 -10.35 -11.11
N SER A 121 5.38 -9.60 -10.02
CA SER A 121 5.73 -10.06 -8.69
C SER A 121 5.00 -11.37 -8.35
N PRO A 122 5.51 -12.17 -7.39
CA PRO A 122 4.76 -13.28 -6.83
C PRO A 122 3.35 -12.91 -6.32
N ALA A 123 3.13 -11.63 -5.98
CA ALA A 123 1.84 -11.10 -5.54
C ALA A 123 0.95 -10.57 -6.69
N ASP A 124 1.46 -10.36 -7.91
CA ASP A 124 0.70 -9.76 -9.03
C ASP A 124 -0.61 -10.52 -9.32
N ASN A 125 -0.52 -11.83 -9.51
CA ASN A 125 -1.70 -12.66 -9.80
C ASN A 125 -2.73 -12.60 -8.65
N TYR A 126 -2.23 -12.56 -7.40
CA TYR A 126 -3.09 -12.48 -6.23
C TYR A 126 -3.79 -11.11 -6.16
N VAL A 127 -3.05 -10.02 -6.34
CA VAL A 127 -3.58 -8.66 -6.31
C VAL A 127 -4.56 -8.42 -7.46
N ASN A 128 -4.26 -8.91 -8.66
CA ASN A 128 -5.16 -8.84 -9.81
C ASN A 128 -6.45 -9.62 -9.60
N HIS A 129 -6.40 -10.76 -8.92
CA HIS A 129 -7.59 -11.52 -8.53
C HIS A 129 -8.47 -10.71 -7.57
N ILE A 130 -7.89 -10.22 -6.48
CA ILE A 130 -8.64 -9.41 -5.49
C ILE A 130 -9.16 -8.11 -6.11
N HIS A 131 -8.45 -7.53 -7.07
CA HIS A 131 -8.93 -6.35 -7.80
C HIS A 131 -10.22 -6.65 -8.59
N LYS A 132 -10.32 -7.82 -9.22
CA LYS A 132 -11.54 -8.28 -9.91
C LYS A 132 -12.64 -8.71 -8.94
N HIS A 133 -12.26 -9.14 -7.74
CA HIS A 133 -13.15 -9.62 -6.69
C HIS A 133 -12.93 -8.88 -5.36
N PRO A 134 -13.23 -7.57 -5.24
CA PRO A 134 -12.87 -6.77 -4.07
C PRO A 134 -13.43 -7.27 -2.73
N LYS A 135 -14.57 -7.98 -2.78
CA LYS A 135 -15.20 -8.59 -1.59
C LYS A 135 -14.38 -9.71 -0.97
N GLU A 136 -13.42 -10.27 -1.72
CA GLU A 136 -12.52 -11.33 -1.27
C GLU A 136 -11.23 -10.79 -0.63
N ALA A 137 -11.06 -9.47 -0.58
CA ALA A 137 -9.93 -8.86 0.12
C ALA A 137 -9.94 -9.26 1.60
N ASN A 138 -8.77 -9.55 2.17
CA ASN A 138 -8.67 -9.89 3.60
C ASN A 138 -9.14 -8.73 4.48
N THR A 139 -8.98 -7.50 4.01
CA THR A 139 -9.47 -6.30 4.70
C THR A 139 -10.05 -5.32 3.68
N ILE A 140 -11.28 -4.90 3.93
CA ILE A 140 -11.91 -3.77 3.22
C ILE A 140 -11.88 -2.59 4.17
N VAL A 141 -11.10 -1.57 3.85
CA VAL A 141 -10.93 -0.40 4.73
C VAL A 141 -12.01 0.62 4.40
N ASN A 142 -12.96 0.80 5.31
CA ASN A 142 -14.01 1.79 5.16
C ASN A 142 -13.48 3.22 5.42
N PRO A 143 -14.08 4.27 4.83
CA PRO A 143 -13.60 5.65 4.98
C PRO A 143 -13.42 6.11 6.43
N LYS A 144 -14.27 5.63 7.36
CA LYS A 144 -14.18 5.94 8.80
C LYS A 144 -12.90 5.39 9.45
N GLN A 145 -12.46 4.20 9.03
CA GLN A 145 -11.28 3.52 9.59
C GLN A 145 -9.95 4.09 9.07
N ILE A 146 -9.99 4.84 7.96
CA ILE A 146 -8.78 5.39 7.32
C ILE A 146 -8.09 6.38 8.24
N LEU A 147 -8.84 7.32 8.82
CA LEU A 147 -8.27 8.34 9.71
C LEU A 147 -7.70 7.69 10.98
N GLU A 148 -8.38 6.69 11.53
CA GLU A 148 -7.88 5.94 12.69
C GLU A 148 -6.58 5.18 12.38
N LYS A 149 -6.52 4.48 11.24
CA LYS A 149 -5.32 3.72 10.84
C LYS A 149 -4.15 4.66 10.50
N ILE A 150 -4.43 5.81 9.87
CA ILE A 150 -3.42 6.86 9.65
C ILE A 150 -2.90 7.38 11.00
N GLY A 151 -3.80 7.74 11.92
CA GLY A 151 -3.42 8.22 13.25
C GLY A 151 -2.58 7.20 14.04
N LYS A 152 -2.92 5.91 13.97
CA LYS A 152 -2.14 4.81 14.58
C LYS A 152 -0.75 4.65 13.99
N GLY A 153 -0.59 4.90 12.69
CA GLY A 153 0.70 4.89 12.01
C GLY A 153 1.59 6.09 12.38
N LEU A 154 0.98 7.28 12.49
CA LEU A 154 1.67 8.53 12.79
C LEU A 154 2.09 8.68 14.28
N HIS A 155 1.33 8.11 15.22
CA HIS A 155 1.51 8.36 16.66
C HIS A 155 2.42 7.39 17.45
N LYS A 156 3.31 6.63 16.79
CA LYS A 156 4.36 5.86 17.50
C LYS A 156 5.76 6.47 17.42
N GLY A 157 5.86 7.74 17.07
CA GLY A 157 7.11 8.52 17.06
C GLY A 157 7.04 9.75 17.95
N LYS A 158 6.57 9.65 19.20
CA LYS A 158 6.97 10.64 20.20
C LYS A 158 8.42 10.30 20.57
N ILE A 159 9.35 11.05 19.98
CA ILE A 159 10.71 11.20 20.52
C ILE A 159 10.51 11.91 21.85
N SER A 160 10.63 11.16 22.94
CA SER A 160 10.94 11.66 24.28
C SER A 160 12.36 12.17 24.32
#